data_AF-A0A7T7CD75-F1
#
_entry.id   AF-A0A7T7CD75-F1
#
_cell.length_a   1.000
_cell.length_b   1.000
_cell.length_c   1.000
_cell.angle_alpha   90.00
_cell.angle_beta   90.00
_cell.angle_gamma   90.00
#
_symmetry.space_group_name_H-M   'P 1'
#
loop_
_entity.id
_entity.type
_entity.pdbx_description
1 polymer ?
#
loop_
_entity_poly.entity_id
_entity_poly.type
_entity_poly.pdbx_seq_one_letter_code
_entity_poly.pdbx_strand_id
1 'polypeptide(L)'
;MDVLNVQATSADYIQGAGEGATQILNENHSLAGEYEVLNMEEIEEGISQVTNITTIIIGGVAGIALVVGGIGVMNILLVSVTERTREVGLRKIFGSNARQYSSVVPY
;
A
#
# COMPACT_ATOMS: atom_id res chain seq x y z
N MET A 1 -4.46 -34.78 -19.26
CA MET A 1 -4.63 -34.40 -17.85
C MET A 1 -6.12 -34.42 -17.58
N ASP A 2 -6.63 -35.56 -17.12
CA ASP A 2 -8.04 -35.68 -16.77
C ASP A 2 -8.22 -35.15 -15.36
N VAL A 3 -9.16 -34.21 -15.20
CA VAL A 3 -9.45 -33.57 -13.92
C VAL A 3 -10.74 -34.19 -13.38
N LEU A 4 -10.61 -34.92 -12.27
CA LEU A 4 -11.76 -35.44 -11.52
C LEU A 4 -12.04 -34.46 -10.37
N ASN A 5 -13.23 -33.84 -10.39
CA ASN A 5 -13.64 -32.93 -9.33
C ASN A 5 -14.36 -33.72 -8.22
N VAL A 6 -13.80 -33.71 -7.02
CA VAL A 6 -14.39 -34.34 -5.83
C VAL A 6 -14.83 -33.23 -4.89
N GLN A 7 -16.13 -33.20 -4.57
CA GLN A 7 -16.72 -32.24 -3.65
C GLN A 7 -17.17 -32.99 -2.38
N ALA A 8 -16.65 -32.60 -1.22
CA ALA A 8 -17.11 -33.13 0.06
C ALA A 8 -18.18 -32.20 0.67
N THR A 9 -19.07 -32.78 1.49
CA THR A 9 -20.20 -32.05 2.11
C THR A 9 -19.76 -31.03 3.16
N SER A 10 -18.52 -31.07 3.65
CA SER A 10 -17.93 -29.99 4.47
C SER A 10 -16.43 -29.82 4.21
N ALA A 11 -15.92 -28.61 4.43
CA ALA A 11 -14.54 -28.20 4.19
C ALA A 11 -13.53 -29.07 4.98
N ASP A 12 -13.82 -29.37 6.24
CA ASP A 12 -12.96 -30.19 7.11
C ASP A 12 -12.72 -31.63 6.59
N TYR A 13 -13.64 -32.15 5.77
CA TYR A 13 -13.53 -33.49 5.19
C TYR A 13 -13.02 -33.47 3.73
N ILE A 14 -12.75 -32.30 3.13
CA ILE A 14 -12.24 -32.21 1.75
C ILE A 14 -10.83 -32.82 1.66
N GLN A 15 -9.96 -32.52 2.63
CA GLN A 15 -8.59 -33.05 2.64
C GLN A 15 -8.58 -34.58 2.83
N GLY A 16 -9.30 -35.08 3.85
CA GLY A 16 -9.40 -36.52 4.12
C GLY A 16 -10.13 -37.31 3.03
N ALA A 17 -11.17 -36.75 2.41
CA ALA A 17 -11.86 -37.37 1.28
C ALA A 17 -11.00 -37.37 0.01
N GLY A 18 -10.20 -36.32 -0.21
CA GLY A 18 -9.24 -36.24 -1.31
C GLY A 18 -8.14 -37.30 -1.18
N GLU A 19 -7.54 -37.43 0.00
CA GLU A 19 -6.53 -38.47 0.27
C GLU A 19 -7.10 -39.88 0.12
N GLY A 20 -8.28 -40.14 0.69
CA GLY A 20 -8.95 -41.45 0.57
C GLY A 20 -9.35 -41.78 -0.87
N ALA A 21 -9.84 -40.80 -1.63
CA ALA A 21 -10.16 -40.98 -3.05
C ALA A 21 -8.89 -41.28 -3.87
N THR A 22 -7.81 -40.52 -3.64
CA THR A 22 -6.52 -40.74 -4.27
C THR A 22 -5.94 -42.10 -3.94
N GLN A 23 -6.05 -42.56 -2.69
CA GLN A 23 -5.63 -43.90 -2.29
C GLN A 23 -6.40 -44.99 -3.05
N ILE A 24 -7.73 -44.91 -3.09
CA ILE A 24 -8.57 -45.89 -3.80
C ILE A 24 -8.31 -45.87 -5.31
N LEU A 25 -8.09 -44.69 -5.89
CA LEU A 25 -7.78 -44.51 -7.31
C LEU A 25 -6.39 -45.04 -7.67
N ASN A 26 -5.39 -44.82 -6.80
CA ASN A 26 -4.04 -45.37 -6.93
C ASN A 26 -4.02 -46.90 -6.74
N GLU A 27 -4.79 -47.44 -5.80
CA GLU A 27 -4.88 -48.89 -5.56
C GLU A 27 -5.55 -49.65 -6.71
N ASN A 28 -6.56 -49.04 -7.36
CA ASN A 28 -7.27 -49.65 -8.48
C ASN A 28 -6.58 -49.46 -9.85
N HIS A 29 -5.55 -48.61 -9.95
CA HIS A 29 -4.85 -48.35 -11.23
C HIS A 29 -3.35 -48.62 -11.13
N SER A 30 -2.90 -49.80 -11.56
CA SER A 30 -1.48 -50.20 -11.52
C SER A 30 -0.58 -49.57 -12.58
N LEU A 31 -1.00 -48.53 -13.31
CA LEU A 31 -0.22 -47.99 -14.44
C LEU A 31 -0.32 -46.45 -14.55
N ALA A 32 0.77 -45.79 -14.19
CA ALA A 32 1.28 -44.56 -14.81
C ALA A 32 0.55 -43.22 -14.56
N GLY A 33 0.13 -42.94 -13.33
CA GLY A 33 -0.16 -41.56 -12.92
C GLY A 33 -0.35 -41.45 -11.41
N GLU A 34 0.55 -40.73 -10.74
CA GLU A 34 0.29 -40.27 -9.37
C GLU A 34 -0.88 -39.30 -9.41
N TYR A 35 -2.01 -39.66 -8.80
CA TYR A 35 -3.11 -38.72 -8.59
C TYR A 35 -2.70 -37.77 -7.45
N GLU A 36 -2.70 -36.47 -7.74
CA GLU A 36 -2.39 -35.42 -6.78
C GLU A 36 -3.68 -34.71 -6.36
N VAL A 37 -3.87 -34.52 -5.05
CA VAL A 37 -5.01 -33.78 -4.53
C VAL A 37 -4.65 -32.30 -4.54
N LEU A 38 -5.35 -31.52 -5.34
CA LEU A 38 -5.25 -30.06 -5.29
C LEU A 38 -6.24 -29.52 -4.27
N ASN A 39 -5.74 -29.10 -3.11
CA ASN A 39 -6.56 -28.45 -2.08
C ASN A 39 -6.75 -26.96 -2.41
N MET A 40 -7.98 -26.54 -2.70
CA MET A 40 -8.27 -25.12 -2.95
C MET A 40 -8.04 -24.24 -1.72
N GLU A 41 -8.18 -24.78 -0.51
CA GLU A 41 -7.94 -24.03 0.74
C GLU A 41 -6.46 -23.67 0.89
N GLU A 42 -5.56 -24.62 0.62
CA GLU A 42 -4.11 -24.39 0.65
C GLU A 42 -3.68 -23.36 -0.41
N ILE A 43 -4.31 -23.39 -1.59
CA ILE A 43 -4.09 -22.39 -2.64
C ILE A 43 -4.60 -21.01 -2.19
N GLU A 44 -5.77 -20.93 -1.57
CA GLU A 44 -6.33 -19.68 -1.05
C GLU A 44 -5.44 -19.09 0.05
N GLU A 45 -4.98 -19.91 1.00
CA GLU A 45 -4.05 -19.50 2.04
C GLU A 45 -2.73 -18.99 1.46
N GLY A 46 -2.18 -19.69 0.46
CA GLY A 46 -0.98 -19.27 -0.25
C GLY A 46 -1.14 -17.91 -0.96
N ILE A 47 -2.26 -17.71 -1.67
CA ILE A 47 -2.58 -16.44 -2.32
C ILE A 47 -2.76 -15.32 -1.29
N SER A 48 -3.45 -15.60 -0.18
CA SER A 48 -3.66 -14.65 0.92
C SER A 48 -2.34 -14.22 1.54
N GLN A 49 -1.43 -15.18 1.79
CA GLN A 49 -0.10 -14.92 2.34
C GLN A 49 0.74 -14.04 1.41
N VAL A 50 0.79 -14.36 0.12
CA VAL A 50 1.53 -13.57 -0.90
C VAL A 50 0.96 -12.15 -0.99
N THR A 51 -0.37 -12.02 -0.99
CA THR A 51 -1.05 -10.73 -1.03
C THR A 51 -0.73 -9.88 0.20
N ASN A 52 -0.74 -10.49 1.40
CA ASN A 52 -0.41 -9.81 2.64
C ASN A 52 1.04 -9.30 2.65
N ILE A 53 2.00 -10.14 2.27
CA ILE A 53 3.41 -9.75 2.20
C ILE A 53 3.59 -8.59 1.22
N THR A 54 2.98 -8.68 0.03
CA THR A 54 3.05 -7.63 -0.98
C THR A 54 2.44 -6.32 -0.47
N THR A 55 1.30 -6.39 0.21
CA THR A 55 0.62 -5.24 0.81
C THR A 55 1.49 -4.54 1.86
N ILE A 56 2.15 -5.32 2.72
CA ILE A 56 3.06 -4.78 3.74
C ILE A 56 4.25 -4.06 3.09
N ILE A 57 4.84 -4.64 2.04
CA ILE A 57 5.96 -4.03 1.33
C ILE A 57 5.54 -2.70 0.69
N ILE A 58 4.44 -2.69 -0.07
CA ILE A 58 3.93 -1.48 -0.72
C ILE A 58 3.57 -0.42 0.32
N GLY A 59 2.85 -0.81 1.38
CA GLY A 59 2.46 0.09 2.46
C GLY A 59 3.66 0.68 3.20
N GLY A 60 4.70 -0.13 3.46
CA GLY A 60 5.95 0.31 4.07
C GLY A 60 6.70 1.32 3.21
N VAL A 61 6.87 1.03 1.91
CA VAL A 61 7.54 1.93 0.96
C VAL A 61 6.75 3.23 0.81
N ALA A 62 5.41 3.16 0.68
CA ALA A 62 4.54 4.33 0.62
C ALA A 62 4.63 5.18 1.90
N GLY A 63 4.67 4.55 3.07
CA GLY A 63 4.83 5.22 4.36
C GLY A 63 6.15 5.98 4.44
N ILE A 64 7.27 5.35 4.05
CA ILE A 64 8.59 6.00 4.01
C ILE A 64 8.58 7.18 3.03
N ALA A 65 7.99 6.99 1.83
CA ALA A 65 7.89 8.05 0.84
C ALA A 65 7.10 9.27 1.35
N LEU A 66 6.01 9.05 2.09
CA LEU A 66 5.24 10.13 2.71
C LEU A 66 6.05 10.90 3.76
N VAL A 67 6.82 10.21 4.61
CA VAL A 67 7.65 10.86 5.63
C VAL A 67 8.74 11.72 4.98
N VAL A 68 9.48 11.16 4.01
CA VAL A 68 10.55 11.88 3.31
C VAL A 68 9.98 13.06 2.52
N GLY A 69 8.87 12.86 1.82
CA GLY A 69 8.17 13.94 1.10
C GLY A 69 7.67 15.05 2.04
N GLY A 70 7.12 14.68 3.20
CA GLY A 70 6.66 15.62 4.22
C GLY A 70 7.80 16.49 4.77
N ILE A 71 8.96 15.90 5.06
CA ILE A 71 10.16 16.65 5.47
C ILE A 71 10.59 17.62 4.38
N GLY A 72 10.59 17.18 3.12
CA GLY A 72 10.96 18.02 1.97
C GLY A 72 10.03 19.23 1.79
N VAL A 73 8.71 19.00 1.84
CA VAL A 73 7.73 20.08 1.76
C VAL A 73 7.88 21.03 2.94
N MET A 74 8.13 20.52 4.16
CA MET A 74 8.35 21.38 5.33
C MET A 74 9.57 22.28 5.15
N ASN A 75 10.66 21.79 4.55
CA ASN A 75 11.87 22.58 4.29
C ASN A 75 11.60 23.73 3.29
N ILE A 76 10.90 23.44 2.20
CA ILE A 76 10.52 24.45 1.19
C ILE A 76 9.57 25.49 1.82
N LEU A 77 8.57 25.02 2.58
CA LEU A 77 7.63 25.91 3.26
C LEU A 77 8.36 26.81 4.26
N LEU A 78 9.27 26.29 5.09
CA LEU A 78 10.04 27.07 6.07
C LEU A 78 10.84 28.20 5.41
N VAL A 79 11.54 27.91 4.31
CA VAL A 79 12.27 28.93 3.56
C VAL A 79 11.29 29.98 3.00
N SER A 80 10.18 29.55 2.40
CA SER A 80 9.19 30.46 1.83
C SER A 80 8.54 31.39 2.86
N VAL A 81 8.14 30.87 4.02
CA VAL A 81 7.56 31.72 5.08
C VAL A 81 8.60 32.63 5.71
N THR A 82 9.84 32.16 5.92
CA THR A 82 10.90 33.02 6.49
C THR A 82 11.28 34.16 5.55
N GLU A 83 11.33 33.92 4.24
CA GLU A 83 11.52 34.97 3.21
C GLU A 83 10.37 35.98 3.22
N ARG A 84 9.11 35.52 3.16
CA ARG A 84 7.92 36.37 3.18
C ARG A 84 7.81 37.17 4.48
N THR A 85 8.14 36.57 5.63
CA THR A 85 8.15 37.26 6.93
C THR A 85 9.23 38.34 6.97
N ARG A 86 10.41 38.09 6.39
CA ARG A 86 11.48 39.09 6.26
C ARG A 86 11.05 40.25 5.36
N GLU A 87 10.41 39.97 4.23
CA GLU A 87 9.88 40.99 3.32
C GLU A 87 8.82 41.87 4.01
N VAL A 88 7.85 41.26 4.69
CA VAL A 88 6.82 41.98 5.46
C VAL A 88 7.44 42.80 6.59
N GLY A 89 8.44 42.25 7.30
CA GLY A 89 9.18 42.94 8.35
C GLY A 89 9.91 44.18 7.84
N LEU A 90 10.64 44.04 6.74
CA LEU A 90 11.33 45.16 6.09
C LEU A 90 10.32 46.22 5.60
N ARG A 91 9.22 45.81 4.95
CA ARG A 91 8.16 46.73 4.50
C ARG A 91 7.50 47.48 5.65
N LYS A 92 7.40 46.87 6.84
CA LYS A 92 6.81 47.51 8.02
C LYS A 92 7.70 48.61 8.60
N ILE A 93 9.02 48.45 8.51
CA ILE A 93 10.00 49.45 8.98
C ILE A 93 10.10 50.62 7.99
N PHE A 94 10.04 50.34 6.68
CA PHE A 94 10.14 51.38 5.64
C PHE A 94 8.78 52.00 5.23
N GLY A 95 7.65 51.34 5.49
CA GLY A 95 6.32 51.70 4.99
C GLY A 95 5.50 52.68 5.85
N SER A 96 6.01 53.17 6.97
CA SER A 96 5.25 54.04 7.88
C SER A 96 5.30 55.54 7.56
N ASN A 97 6.04 56.00 6.54
CA ASN A 97 6.22 57.44 6.28
C ASN A 97 5.47 58.02 5.05
N ALA A 98 4.60 57.24 4.40
CA ALA A 98 3.88 57.71 3.20
C ALA A 98 2.71 58.68 3.45
N ARG A 99 2.44 59.11 4.70
CA ARG A 99 1.39 60.11 5.00
C ARG A 99 1.91 61.54 5.19
N GLN A 100 3.21 61.78 5.11
CA GLN A 100 3.80 63.08 5.48
C GLN A 100 4.38 63.88 4.29
N TYR A 101 3.85 63.72 3.08
CA TYR A 101 4.29 64.53 1.92
C TYR A 101 3.16 65.18 1.10
N SER A 102 1.93 65.30 1.62
CA SER A 102 0.80 65.88 0.86
C SER A 102 0.20 67.16 1.48
N SER A 103 1.00 67.99 2.16
CA SER A 103 0.46 69.27 2.68
C SER A 103 1.43 70.46 2.66
N VAL A 104 2.39 70.51 1.73
CA VAL A 104 3.25 71.71 1.56
C VAL A 104 3.29 72.13 0.09
N VAL A 105 2.15 72.60 -0.43
CA VAL A 105 2.16 73.67 -1.45
C VAL A 105 0.92 74.55 -1.24
N PRO A 106 1.04 75.66 -0.49
CA PRO A 106 0.06 76.74 -0.51
C PRO A 106 0.51 77.84 -1.48
N TYR A 107 -0.39 78.16 -2.43
CA TYR A 107 -0.48 79.31 -3.35
C TYR A 107 0.66 79.55 -4.36
#